data_AF-A0A2H9PGD2-F1
#
_entry.id   AF-A0A2H9PGD2-F1
#
_cell.length_a   1.000
_cell.length_b   1.000
_cell.length_c   1.000
_cell.angle_alpha   90.00
_cell.angle_beta   90.00
_cell.angle_gamma   90.00
#
_symmetry.space_group_name_H-M   'P 1'
#
loop_
_entity.id
_entity.type
_entity.pdbx_description
1 polymer ?
#
loop_
_entity_poly.entity_id
_entity_poly.type
_entity_poly.pdbx_seq_one_letter_code
_entity_poly.pdbx_strand_id
1 'polypeptide(L)'
;MIDFVKDKEYRAMVHRDFIEKDNKFYAVLSTNPLLCSLRYVRNDRVFKKINGGIVAIEEGETDDIKIFSGRERLKEIMKYQKDKYERDVSDLAKFLSNFTSTENLGISGSGLIKCYRNDSDIDFVVYGAKNFNEAMDAIKQSILNNRAVKNLNPEQWKELYAKRIFGNELTFDEFLWHEKRKFNKGTINNRKFDLLLSDDASINLNFKKTGNITKRGKVVKSNPFSYPAYYEIAEDGNREIIKILCWTHTYVGQAFEGENIEVCGMLEKINSKNRSGKFIIVGTSRKAIGEYIKVMK
;
A
#
# COMPACT_ATOMS: atom_id res chain seq x y z
N MET A 1 -32.37 -18.00 9.00
CA MET A 1 -31.58 -19.25 9.12
C MET A 1 -31.56 -19.84 7.74
N ILE A 2 -30.50 -19.58 6.97
CA ILE A 2 -30.30 -20.16 5.64
C ILE A 2 -28.83 -20.56 5.58
N ASP A 3 -28.65 -21.81 5.19
CA ASP A 3 -27.45 -22.61 5.30
C ASP A 3 -26.28 -22.13 4.43
N PHE A 4 -25.09 -22.37 4.97
CA PHE A 4 -23.80 -22.22 4.34
C PHE A 4 -23.69 -23.15 3.12
N VAL A 5 -23.63 -22.58 1.92
CA VAL A 5 -23.00 -23.26 0.78
C VAL A 5 -21.49 -23.05 0.91
N LYS A 6 -20.81 -24.13 1.26
CA LYS A 6 -19.36 -24.32 1.06
C LYS A 6 -19.10 -24.62 -0.42
N ASP A 7 -17.95 -24.17 -0.90
CA ASP A 7 -17.27 -24.48 -2.16
C ASP A 7 -17.65 -23.72 -3.44
N LYS A 8 -16.97 -22.58 -3.63
CA LYS A 8 -16.10 -22.35 -4.81
C LYS A 8 -14.83 -21.62 -4.32
N GLU A 9 -13.68 -22.25 -4.49
CA GLU A 9 -12.37 -21.84 -3.96
C GLU A 9 -11.92 -20.45 -4.46
N TYR A 10 -12.21 -19.38 -3.72
CA TYR A 10 -11.38 -18.18 -3.78
C TYR A 10 -10.18 -18.40 -2.87
N ARG A 11 -9.07 -18.87 -3.45
CA ARG A 11 -7.76 -18.79 -2.79
C ARG A 11 -7.59 -17.37 -2.26
N ALA A 12 -7.18 -17.22 -1.00
CA ALA A 12 -7.03 -15.93 -0.34
C ALA A 12 -6.33 -14.91 -1.26
N MET A 13 -7.11 -14.00 -1.85
CA MET A 13 -6.56 -12.98 -2.74
C MET A 13 -5.96 -11.89 -1.87
N VAL A 14 -4.64 -11.90 -1.77
CA VAL A 14 -3.91 -10.92 -0.97
C VAL A 14 -4.04 -9.53 -1.60
N HIS A 15 -4.07 -8.47 -0.80
CA HIS A 15 -4.26 -7.06 -1.19
C HIS A 15 -3.18 -6.46 -2.12
N ARG A 16 -2.28 -7.30 -2.61
CA ARG A 16 -1.20 -6.97 -3.55
C ARG A 16 -1.41 -7.60 -4.92
N ASP A 17 -2.39 -8.49 -5.03
CA ASP A 17 -2.79 -9.17 -6.24
C ASP A 17 -3.85 -8.36 -7.01
N PHE A 18 -4.04 -8.74 -8.27
CA PHE A 18 -5.00 -8.11 -9.17
C PHE A 18 -6.02 -9.11 -9.68
N ILE A 19 -7.24 -8.62 -9.85
CA ILE A 19 -8.36 -9.29 -10.53
C ILE A 19 -8.58 -8.60 -11.86
N GLU A 20 -8.78 -9.35 -12.93
CA GLU A 20 -9.29 -8.87 -14.21
C GLU A 20 -10.72 -9.37 -14.44
N LYS A 21 -11.63 -8.45 -14.74
CA LYS A 21 -13.02 -8.69 -15.19
C LYS A 21 -13.38 -7.65 -16.24
N ASP A 22 -13.92 -8.03 -17.39
CA ASP A 22 -14.34 -7.12 -18.47
C ASP A 22 -13.27 -6.11 -18.89
N ASN A 23 -12.03 -6.56 -19.09
CA ASN A 23 -10.86 -5.73 -19.38
C ASN A 23 -10.50 -4.68 -18.31
N LYS A 24 -11.11 -4.76 -17.12
CA LYS A 24 -10.82 -3.88 -15.98
C LYS A 24 -9.98 -4.64 -14.96
N PHE A 25 -8.96 -3.97 -14.46
CA PHE A 25 -7.99 -4.52 -13.52
C PHE A 25 -8.17 -3.86 -12.16
N TYR A 26 -8.53 -4.67 -11.18
CA TYR A 26 -8.84 -4.26 -9.83
C TYR A 26 -7.76 -4.77 -8.88
N ALA A 27 -7.16 -3.86 -8.10
CA ALA A 27 -6.30 -4.24 -6.99
C ALA A 27 -7.19 -4.75 -5.85
N VAL A 28 -6.90 -5.93 -5.31
CA VAL A 28 -7.67 -6.47 -4.18
C VAL A 28 -7.36 -5.64 -2.92
N LEU A 29 -8.36 -5.36 -2.11
CA LEU A 29 -8.25 -4.62 -0.85
C LEU A 29 -8.66 -5.47 0.35
N SER A 30 -9.69 -6.31 0.19
CA SER A 30 -10.17 -7.28 1.17
C SER A 30 -10.80 -8.46 0.45
N THR A 31 -10.80 -9.63 1.06
CA THR A 31 -11.44 -10.86 0.55
C THR A 31 -12.76 -11.19 1.23
N ASN A 32 -13.07 -10.53 2.34
CA ASN A 32 -14.33 -10.72 3.04
C ASN A 32 -14.82 -9.38 3.66
N PRO A 33 -15.79 -8.69 3.02
CA PRO A 33 -16.27 -8.92 1.65
C PRO A 33 -15.16 -8.69 0.61
N LEU A 34 -15.32 -9.23 -0.61
CA LEU A 34 -14.38 -8.99 -1.71
C LEU A 34 -14.46 -7.53 -2.18
N LEU A 35 -13.53 -6.71 -1.68
CA LEU A 35 -13.41 -5.30 -2.01
C LEU A 35 -12.18 -5.10 -2.87
N CYS A 36 -12.34 -4.38 -3.98
CA CYS A 36 -11.27 -4.11 -4.91
C CYS A 36 -11.25 -2.63 -5.31
N SER A 37 -10.08 -2.08 -5.67
CA SER A 37 -9.96 -0.76 -6.28
C SER A 37 -9.66 -0.89 -7.75
N LEU A 38 -10.51 -0.32 -8.61
CA LEU A 38 -10.26 -0.28 -10.04
C LEU A 38 -9.04 0.62 -10.35
N ARG A 39 -7.98 0.04 -10.92
CA ARG A 39 -6.73 0.77 -11.20
C ARG A 39 -6.43 0.94 -12.69
N TYR A 40 -6.78 -0.04 -13.53
CA TYR A 40 -6.50 0.02 -14.97
C TYR A 40 -7.68 -0.46 -15.80
N VAL A 41 -7.80 0.08 -17.00
CA VAL A 41 -8.67 -0.45 -18.07
C VAL A 41 -7.77 -0.79 -19.25
N ARG A 42 -7.98 -1.97 -19.84
CA ARG A 42 -7.32 -2.37 -21.08
C ARG A 42 -8.26 -2.09 -22.25
N ASN A 43 -7.82 -1.23 -23.16
CA ASN A 43 -8.48 -1.04 -24.46
C ASN A 43 -7.52 -1.61 -25.51
N ASP A 44 -7.97 -2.64 -26.22
CA ASP A 44 -7.15 -3.44 -27.14
C ASP A 44 -5.87 -3.98 -26.45
N ARG A 45 -4.71 -3.42 -26.81
CA ARG A 45 -3.38 -3.77 -26.26
C ARG A 45 -2.81 -2.68 -25.36
N VAL A 46 -3.57 -1.61 -25.08
CA VAL A 46 -3.11 -0.46 -24.30
C VAL A 46 -3.78 -0.46 -22.94
N PHE A 47 -2.96 -0.42 -21.89
CA PHE A 47 -3.43 -0.25 -20.53
C PHE A 47 -3.46 1.24 -20.19
N LYS A 48 -4.64 1.73 -19.78
CA LYS A 48 -4.81 3.08 -19.27
C LYS A 48 -5.00 3.02 -17.76
N LYS A 49 -4.11 3.69 -17.02
CA LYS A 49 -4.31 3.91 -15.58
C LYS A 49 -5.50 4.84 -15.39
N ILE A 50 -6.44 4.47 -14.54
CA ILE A 50 -7.62 5.27 -14.26
C ILE A 50 -7.74 5.59 -12.76
N ASN A 51 -8.55 6.59 -12.44
CA ASN A 51 -8.95 6.89 -11.07
C ASN A 51 -10.29 6.19 -10.82
N GLY A 52 -10.24 4.88 -10.58
CA GLY A 52 -11.42 4.10 -10.23
C GLY A 52 -11.73 4.15 -8.73
N GLY A 53 -12.99 3.93 -8.39
CA GLY A 53 -13.45 3.79 -7.02
C GLY A 53 -13.18 2.41 -6.42
N ILE A 54 -13.64 2.23 -5.19
CA ILE A 54 -13.75 0.92 -4.55
C ILE A 54 -15.02 0.24 -5.08
N VAL A 55 -14.91 -1.03 -5.44
CA VAL A 55 -16.00 -1.87 -5.93
C VAL A 55 -16.07 -3.10 -5.04
N ALA A 56 -17.27 -3.46 -4.60
CA ALA A 56 -17.54 -4.77 -4.02
C ALA A 56 -17.91 -5.72 -5.16
N ILE A 57 -17.23 -6.86 -5.25
CA ILE A 57 -17.58 -7.91 -6.20
C ILE A 57 -18.37 -8.96 -5.43
N GLU A 58 -19.64 -9.16 -5.79
CA GLU A 58 -20.53 -10.08 -5.10
C GLU A 58 -20.18 -11.55 -5.38
N GLU A 59 -20.49 -12.41 -4.42
CA GLU A 59 -20.29 -13.85 -4.51
C GLU A 59 -21.23 -14.43 -5.60
N GLY A 60 -20.66 -14.89 -6.72
CA GLY A 60 -21.42 -15.37 -7.89
C GLY A 60 -21.20 -14.52 -9.16
N GLU A 61 -20.64 -13.31 -9.04
CA GLU A 61 -20.27 -12.47 -10.19
C GLU A 61 -18.86 -12.74 -10.75
N THR A 62 -18.31 -13.90 -10.41
CA THR A 62 -16.87 -14.18 -10.36
C THR A 62 -16.44 -15.31 -11.30
N ASP A 63 -17.37 -15.93 -12.03
CA ASP A 63 -17.11 -17.12 -12.83
C ASP A 63 -16.08 -16.88 -13.98
N ASP A 64 -15.88 -15.63 -14.42
CA ASP A 64 -14.93 -15.26 -15.48
C ASP A 64 -13.75 -14.36 -15.00
N ILE A 65 -13.45 -14.38 -13.70
CA ILE A 65 -12.36 -13.57 -13.15
C ILE A 65 -11.00 -14.22 -13.38
N LYS A 66 -10.05 -13.43 -13.91
CA LYS A 66 -8.64 -13.81 -13.94
C LYS A 66 -7.87 -13.22 -12.76
N ILE A 67 -7.05 -14.06 -12.13
CA ILE A 67 -6.23 -13.70 -10.96
C ILE A 67 -4.76 -13.52 -11.36
N PHE A 68 -4.14 -12.44 -10.90
CA PHE A 68 -2.73 -12.17 -11.05
C PHE A 68 -2.06 -12.16 -9.69
N SER A 69 -1.16 -13.12 -9.45
CA SER A 69 -0.42 -13.25 -8.20
C SER A 69 0.97 -12.61 -8.27
N GLY A 70 1.27 -11.75 -7.31
CA GLY A 70 2.58 -11.10 -7.19
C GLY A 70 3.75 -12.07 -7.02
N ARG A 71 3.54 -13.16 -6.26
CA ARG A 71 4.55 -14.20 -6.02
C ARG A 71 4.85 -14.98 -7.29
N GLU A 72 3.82 -15.45 -7.98
CA GLU A 72 3.98 -16.21 -9.22
C GLU A 72 4.63 -15.35 -10.31
N ARG A 73 4.22 -14.08 -10.42
CA ARG A 73 4.83 -13.17 -11.37
C ARG A 73 6.30 -12.91 -11.08
N LEU A 74 6.70 -12.80 -9.81
CA LEU A 74 8.11 -12.64 -9.46
C LEU A 74 8.92 -13.91 -9.82
N LYS A 75 8.37 -15.11 -9.57
CA LYS A 75 9.00 -16.39 -9.97
C LYS A 75 9.24 -16.44 -11.48
N GLU A 76 8.27 -16.00 -12.29
CA GLU A 76 8.44 -15.90 -13.76
C GLU A 76 9.64 -15.01 -14.12
N ILE A 77 9.73 -13.80 -13.55
CA ILE A 77 10.79 -12.83 -13.83
C ILE A 77 12.15 -13.38 -13.39
N MET A 78 12.22 -14.01 -12.22
CA MET A 78 13.45 -14.60 -11.69
C MET A 78 13.99 -15.74 -12.57
N LYS A 79 13.10 -16.51 -13.22
CA LYS A 79 13.47 -17.57 -14.15
C LYS A 79 13.87 -17.05 -15.52
N TYR A 80 13.18 -16.03 -16.04
CA TYR A 80 13.43 -15.47 -17.35
C TYR A 80 13.09 -13.98 -17.41
N GLN A 81 14.13 -13.13 -17.46
CA GLN A 81 13.99 -11.69 -17.59
C GLN A 81 13.91 -11.29 -19.06
N LYS A 82 12.85 -10.60 -19.46
CA LYS A 82 12.64 -10.16 -20.86
C LYS A 82 13.38 -8.89 -21.22
N ASP A 83 13.48 -7.95 -20.28
CA ASP A 83 13.99 -6.60 -20.55
C ASP A 83 14.69 -5.98 -19.33
N LYS A 84 15.06 -4.70 -19.44
CA LYS A 84 15.75 -3.98 -18.37
C LYS A 84 14.89 -3.86 -17.10
N TYR A 85 13.59 -3.62 -17.21
CA TYR A 85 12.72 -3.50 -16.04
C TYR A 85 12.70 -4.82 -15.28
N GLU A 86 12.51 -5.95 -15.98
CA GLU A 86 12.50 -7.27 -15.35
C GLU A 86 13.86 -7.67 -14.77
N ARG A 87 14.98 -7.25 -15.39
CA ARG A 87 16.31 -7.40 -14.80
C ARG A 87 16.45 -6.60 -13.50
N ASP A 88 16.03 -5.34 -13.48
CA ASP A 88 16.06 -4.50 -12.28
C ASP A 88 15.18 -5.09 -11.14
N VAL A 89 14.02 -5.67 -11.48
CA VAL A 89 13.16 -6.42 -10.53
C VAL A 89 13.88 -7.66 -10.00
N SER A 90 14.53 -8.43 -10.88
CA SER A 90 15.27 -9.64 -10.48
C SER A 90 16.46 -9.30 -9.57
N ASP A 91 17.18 -8.22 -9.85
CA ASP A 91 18.31 -7.78 -9.03
C ASP A 91 17.85 -7.32 -7.64
N LEU A 92 16.73 -6.60 -7.55
CA LEU A 92 16.12 -6.25 -6.26
C LEU A 92 15.70 -7.50 -5.47
N ALA A 93 15.10 -8.48 -6.15
CA ALA A 93 14.70 -9.73 -5.53
C ALA A 93 15.89 -10.54 -5.02
N LYS A 94 16.99 -10.63 -5.78
CA LYS A 94 18.25 -11.26 -5.35
C LYS A 94 18.89 -10.54 -4.16
N PHE A 95 18.82 -9.21 -4.14
CA PHE A 95 19.29 -8.44 -2.99
C PHE A 95 18.49 -8.79 -1.73
N LEU A 96 17.16 -8.76 -1.81
CA LEU A 96 16.26 -9.03 -0.69
C LEU A 96 16.25 -10.50 -0.26
N SER A 97 16.53 -11.44 -1.16
CA SER A 97 16.56 -12.88 -0.84
C SER A 97 17.69 -13.27 0.11
N ASN A 98 18.67 -12.38 0.35
CA ASN A 98 19.70 -12.59 1.38
C ASN A 98 19.18 -12.37 2.80
N PHE A 99 17.99 -11.80 2.96
CA PHE A 99 17.43 -11.39 4.25
C PHE A 99 16.05 -12.01 4.53
N THR A 100 15.34 -12.45 3.50
CA THR A 100 14.07 -13.19 3.62
C THR A 100 13.99 -14.26 2.54
N SER A 101 13.23 -15.33 2.80
CA SER A 101 12.98 -16.35 1.78
C SER A 101 12.27 -15.76 0.55
N THR A 102 12.61 -16.30 -0.63
CA THR A 102 12.01 -15.90 -1.91
C THR A 102 10.51 -16.15 -1.97
N GLU A 103 9.96 -17.12 -1.22
CA GLU A 103 8.51 -17.29 -1.19
C GLU A 103 7.81 -16.07 -0.60
N ASN A 104 8.46 -15.31 0.29
CA ASN A 104 7.89 -14.13 0.94
C ASN A 104 8.03 -12.86 0.10
N LEU A 105 8.44 -12.98 -1.17
CA LEU A 105 8.64 -11.86 -2.07
C LEU A 105 7.64 -11.91 -3.23
N GLY A 106 7.26 -10.74 -3.73
CA GLY A 106 6.41 -10.58 -4.91
C GLY A 106 6.51 -9.20 -5.51
N ILE A 107 5.71 -8.93 -6.53
CA ILE A 107 5.54 -7.59 -7.10
C ILE A 107 4.06 -7.24 -7.24
N SER A 108 3.75 -5.96 -7.33
CA SER A 108 2.41 -5.46 -7.59
C SER A 108 2.42 -4.44 -8.74
N GLY A 109 1.31 -3.71 -8.89
CA GLY A 109 1.20 -2.58 -9.81
C GLY A 109 1.46 -2.94 -11.27
N SER A 110 2.17 -2.06 -11.98
CA SER A 110 2.36 -2.20 -13.43
C SER A 110 3.23 -3.41 -13.82
N GLY A 111 4.16 -3.81 -12.94
CA GLY A 111 4.99 -5.00 -13.10
C GLY A 111 4.18 -6.30 -13.10
N LEU A 112 3.19 -6.37 -12.20
CA LEU A 112 2.33 -7.54 -12.03
C LEU A 112 1.51 -7.85 -13.28
N ILE A 113 0.86 -6.83 -13.83
CA ILE A 113 -0.03 -6.96 -15.00
C ILE A 113 0.68 -6.71 -16.34
N LYS A 114 2.02 -6.68 -16.35
CA LYS A 114 2.87 -6.53 -17.55
C LYS A 114 2.56 -5.26 -18.37
N CYS A 115 2.24 -4.15 -17.69
CA CYS A 115 1.94 -2.85 -18.32
C CYS A 115 2.93 -1.74 -17.92
N TYR A 116 4.11 -2.13 -17.44
CA TYR A 116 5.18 -1.21 -17.07
C TYR A 116 5.81 -0.57 -18.32
N ARG A 117 6.50 0.55 -18.09
CA ARG A 117 7.31 1.27 -19.08
C ARG A 117 8.75 1.36 -18.61
N ASN A 118 9.64 1.86 -19.46
CA ASN A 118 11.05 2.06 -19.11
C ASN A 118 11.24 2.99 -17.89
N ASP A 119 10.33 3.93 -17.66
CA ASP A 119 10.30 4.86 -16.53
C ASP A 119 9.47 4.37 -15.34
N SER A 120 8.90 3.16 -15.39
CA SER A 120 8.09 2.62 -14.29
C SER A 120 8.93 2.38 -13.03
N ASP A 121 8.37 2.77 -11.91
CA ASP A 121 8.85 2.40 -10.57
C ASP A 121 8.50 0.92 -10.30
N ILE A 122 9.28 0.23 -9.47
CA ILE A 122 8.99 -1.14 -9.04
C ILE A 122 8.13 -1.09 -7.77
N ASP A 123 6.91 -1.63 -7.82
CA ASP A 123 6.08 -1.88 -6.64
C ASP A 123 6.44 -3.26 -6.06
N PHE A 124 7.46 -3.33 -5.20
CA PHE A 124 7.96 -4.60 -4.66
C PHE A 124 7.21 -4.97 -3.37
N VAL A 125 6.86 -6.25 -3.23
CA VAL A 125 6.00 -6.74 -2.15
C VAL A 125 6.78 -7.69 -1.26
N VAL A 126 6.67 -7.52 0.05
CA VAL A 126 7.15 -8.49 1.04
C VAL A 126 5.97 -8.95 1.88
N TYR A 127 5.77 -10.26 1.94
CA TYR A 127 4.69 -10.88 2.68
C TYR A 127 5.12 -11.18 4.11
N GLY A 128 4.30 -10.78 5.08
CA GLY A 128 4.57 -10.94 6.51
C GLY A 128 5.37 -9.78 7.12
N ALA A 129 4.90 -9.27 8.27
CA ALA A 129 5.48 -8.09 8.93
C ALA A 129 6.94 -8.30 9.35
N LYS A 130 7.29 -9.49 9.84
CA LYS A 130 8.67 -9.82 10.22
C LYS A 130 9.62 -9.70 9.03
N ASN A 131 9.29 -10.35 7.92
CA ASN A 131 10.10 -10.34 6.69
C ASN A 131 10.22 -8.93 6.10
N PHE A 132 9.14 -8.14 6.19
CA PHE A 132 9.14 -6.74 5.74
C PHE A 132 10.08 -5.88 6.57
N ASN A 133 10.12 -6.05 7.89
CA ASN A 133 11.05 -5.35 8.76
C ASN A 133 12.51 -5.72 8.44
N GLU A 134 12.81 -7.01 8.27
CA GLU A 134 14.15 -7.48 7.86
C GLU A 134 14.57 -6.88 6.51
N ALA A 135 13.65 -6.82 5.55
CA ALA A 135 13.88 -6.19 4.24
C ALA A 135 14.12 -4.67 4.35
N MET A 136 13.37 -3.95 5.19
CA MET A 136 13.58 -2.52 5.44
C MET A 136 14.94 -2.26 6.09
N ASP A 137 15.33 -3.07 7.07
CA ASP A 137 16.65 -2.95 7.71
C ASP A 137 17.76 -3.20 6.70
N ALA A 138 17.63 -4.21 5.84
CA ALA A 138 18.56 -4.46 4.75
C ALA A 138 18.68 -3.27 3.79
N ILE A 139 17.55 -2.68 3.37
CA ILE A 139 17.51 -1.47 2.52
C ILE A 139 18.21 -0.31 3.23
N LYS A 140 17.88 -0.05 4.50
CA LYS A 140 18.50 1.01 5.30
C LYS A 140 20.02 0.83 5.36
N GLN A 141 20.50 -0.37 5.68
CA GLN A 141 21.93 -0.66 5.72
C GLN A 141 22.58 -0.49 4.35
N SER A 142 21.96 -0.96 3.27
CA SER A 142 22.47 -0.81 1.91
C SER A 142 22.60 0.67 1.51
N ILE A 143 21.60 1.49 1.84
CA ILE A 143 21.59 2.94 1.59
C ILE A 143 22.71 3.64 2.38
N LEU A 144 22.80 3.37 3.69
CA LEU A 144 23.79 4.02 4.57
C LEU A 144 25.23 3.64 4.19
N ASN A 145 25.44 2.44 3.66
CA ASN A 145 26.75 1.95 3.23
C ASN A 145 27.00 2.11 1.72
N ASN A 146 26.13 2.83 0.99
CA ASN A 146 26.22 3.08 -0.44
C ASN A 146 26.46 1.82 -1.29
N ARG A 147 25.69 0.76 -1.03
CA ARG A 147 25.79 -0.55 -1.71
C ARG A 147 24.81 -0.67 -2.88
N ALA A 148 24.29 -1.88 -3.12
CA ALA A 148 23.44 -2.21 -4.26
C ALA A 148 22.15 -1.36 -4.32
N VAL A 149 21.53 -1.12 -3.16
CA VAL A 149 20.35 -0.25 -3.05
C VAL A 149 20.82 1.12 -2.59
N LYS A 150 20.38 2.16 -3.32
CA LYS A 150 20.77 3.55 -3.08
C LYS A 150 19.57 4.41 -2.70
N ASN A 151 19.85 5.53 -2.06
CA ASN A 151 18.82 6.54 -1.81
C ASN A 151 18.34 7.18 -3.13
N LEU A 152 17.18 7.82 -3.10
CA LEU A 152 16.74 8.68 -4.19
C LEU A 152 17.60 9.95 -4.22
N ASN A 153 17.91 10.43 -5.43
CA ASN A 153 18.55 11.72 -5.62
C ASN A 153 17.54 12.89 -5.45
N PRO A 154 17.98 14.15 -5.36
CA PRO A 154 17.10 15.30 -5.16
C PRO A 154 15.99 15.43 -6.20
N GLU A 155 16.29 15.15 -7.47
CA GLU A 155 15.32 15.23 -8.57
C GLU A 155 14.23 14.18 -8.42
N GLN A 156 14.62 12.94 -8.10
CA GLN A 156 13.71 11.83 -7.81
C GLN A 156 12.82 12.12 -6.61
N TRP A 157 13.33 12.78 -5.57
CA TRP A 157 12.52 13.23 -4.44
C TRP A 157 11.48 14.29 -4.83
N LYS A 158 11.86 15.26 -5.65
CA LYS A 158 10.93 16.29 -6.17
C LYS A 158 9.85 15.68 -7.05
N GLU A 159 10.21 14.74 -7.93
CA GLU A 159 9.25 13.98 -8.72
C GLU A 159 8.28 13.19 -7.85
N LEU A 160 8.79 12.53 -6.80
CA LEU A 160 7.96 11.75 -5.89
C LEU A 160 6.97 12.64 -5.12
N TYR A 161 7.43 13.80 -4.66
CA TYR A 161 6.58 14.82 -4.04
C TYR A 161 5.44 15.24 -4.97
N ALA A 162 5.76 15.65 -6.20
CA ALA A 162 4.75 16.07 -7.19
C ALA A 162 3.76 14.95 -7.57
N LYS A 163 4.16 13.68 -7.47
CA LYS A 163 3.28 12.51 -7.70
C LYS A 163 2.35 12.20 -6.52
N ARG A 164 2.71 12.61 -5.30
CA ARG A 164 2.05 12.17 -4.05
C ARG A 164 1.28 13.27 -3.33
N ILE A 165 1.74 14.52 -3.43
CA ILE A 165 1.15 15.70 -2.80
C ILE A 165 0.50 16.54 -3.90
N PHE A 166 -0.82 16.55 -3.91
CA PHE A 166 -1.62 17.29 -4.89
C PHE A 166 -2.20 18.59 -4.32
N GLY A 167 -2.32 18.70 -2.99
CA GLY A 167 -2.66 19.93 -2.30
C GLY A 167 -1.44 20.54 -1.62
N ASN A 168 -1.67 21.21 -0.50
CA ASN A 168 -0.63 21.85 0.33
C ASN A 168 -0.60 21.23 1.74
N GLU A 169 -0.96 19.95 1.86
CA GLU A 169 -1.05 19.27 3.15
C GLU A 169 0.32 19.04 3.80
N LEU A 170 1.37 18.91 2.98
CA LEU A 170 2.77 18.88 3.41
C LEU A 170 3.60 19.74 2.47
N THR A 171 4.51 20.54 3.03
CA THR A 171 5.60 21.16 2.26
C THR A 171 6.58 20.10 1.76
N PHE A 172 7.44 20.44 0.80
CA PHE A 172 8.48 19.53 0.31
C PHE A 172 9.42 19.06 1.44
N ASP A 173 9.81 19.96 2.35
CA ASP A 173 10.72 19.62 3.44
C ASP A 173 10.07 18.70 4.48
N GLU A 174 8.79 18.94 4.79
CA GLU A 174 8.02 18.04 5.66
C GLU A 174 7.85 16.67 5.02
N PHE A 175 7.47 16.62 3.75
CA PHE A 175 7.38 15.39 2.97
C PHE A 175 8.73 14.65 2.98
N LEU A 176 9.82 15.33 2.67
CA LEU A 176 11.15 14.73 2.60
C LEU A 176 11.60 14.19 3.96
N TRP A 177 11.37 14.93 5.03
CA TRP A 177 11.65 14.50 6.40
C TRP A 177 10.86 13.23 6.74
N HIS A 178 9.57 13.20 6.42
CA HIS A 178 8.71 12.02 6.63
C HIS A 178 9.14 10.83 5.78
N GLU A 179 9.52 11.01 4.53
CA GLU A 179 9.86 9.90 3.65
C GLU A 179 11.23 9.29 3.95
N LYS A 180 12.22 10.11 4.34
CA LYS A 180 13.60 9.66 4.61
C LYS A 180 13.72 8.69 5.80
N ARG A 181 12.79 8.76 6.75
CA ARG A 181 12.78 7.88 7.94
C ARG A 181 12.02 6.56 7.73
N LYS A 182 11.31 6.40 6.60
CA LYS A 182 10.53 5.18 6.32
C LYS A 182 11.38 4.00 5.86
N PHE A 183 12.48 4.26 5.16
CA PHE A 183 13.37 3.24 4.55
C PHE A 183 12.65 2.15 3.72
N ASN A 184 11.42 2.41 3.28
CA ASN A 184 10.62 1.50 2.46
C ASN A 184 10.70 1.83 0.96
N LYS A 185 11.73 2.55 0.53
CA LYS A 185 11.96 2.90 -0.88
C LYS A 185 13.42 3.20 -1.13
N GLY A 186 13.80 3.10 -2.39
CA GLY A 186 15.16 3.37 -2.83
C GLY A 186 15.28 3.27 -4.34
N THR A 187 16.51 3.10 -4.79
CA THR A 187 16.80 2.76 -6.19
C THR A 187 17.66 1.51 -6.27
N ILE A 188 17.43 0.72 -7.31
CA ILE A 188 18.27 -0.39 -7.76
C ILE A 188 18.61 -0.12 -9.22
N ASN A 189 19.89 -0.12 -9.61
CA ASN A 189 20.31 0.25 -10.97
C ASN A 189 19.68 1.58 -11.46
N ASN A 190 19.57 2.58 -10.58
CA ASN A 190 18.89 3.87 -10.76
C ASN A 190 17.37 3.80 -11.03
N ARG A 191 16.73 2.63 -10.96
CA ARG A 191 15.27 2.47 -11.02
C ARG A 191 14.68 2.60 -9.62
N LYS A 192 13.70 3.49 -9.45
CA LYS A 192 12.99 3.67 -8.18
C LYS A 192 12.15 2.44 -7.85
N PHE A 193 12.05 2.13 -6.56
CA PHE A 193 11.13 1.13 -6.05
C PHE A 193 10.48 1.58 -4.74
N ASP A 194 9.25 1.13 -4.51
CA ASP A 194 8.59 1.14 -3.20
C ASP A 194 8.52 -0.29 -2.68
N LEU A 195 8.79 -0.48 -1.39
CA LEU A 195 8.60 -1.71 -0.63
C LEU A 195 7.24 -1.66 0.06
N LEU A 196 6.40 -2.65 -0.22
CA LEU A 196 5.02 -2.75 0.25
C LEU A 196 4.84 -4.00 1.13
N LEU A 197 4.35 -3.82 2.36
CA LEU A 197 4.00 -4.94 3.23
C LEU A 197 2.73 -5.61 2.73
N SER A 198 2.75 -6.94 2.63
CA SER A 198 1.54 -7.75 2.52
C SER A 198 1.29 -8.54 3.81
N ASP A 199 0.42 -8.07 4.68
CA ASP A 199 -0.02 -8.73 5.90
C ASP A 199 -1.49 -9.19 5.85
N ASP A 200 -1.88 -10.04 6.80
CA ASP A 200 -3.24 -10.57 6.94
C ASP A 200 -4.18 -9.59 7.67
N ALA A 201 -3.96 -8.28 7.50
CA ALA A 201 -4.75 -7.25 8.14
C ALA A 201 -6.19 -7.27 7.59
N SER A 202 -7.08 -8.00 8.27
CA SER A 202 -8.51 -8.02 7.96
C SER A 202 -9.21 -6.83 8.60
N ILE A 203 -9.97 -6.09 7.78
CA ILE A 203 -10.85 -5.02 8.28
C ILE A 203 -12.20 -5.15 7.61
N ASN A 204 -13.23 -5.38 8.42
CA ASN A 204 -14.61 -5.40 7.98
C ASN A 204 -15.12 -3.96 7.86
N LEU A 205 -15.47 -3.56 6.64
CA LEU A 205 -15.78 -2.19 6.30
C LEU A 205 -17.29 -2.02 6.11
N ASN A 206 -17.94 -1.34 7.04
CA ASN A 206 -19.29 -0.80 6.88
C ASN A 206 -19.26 0.64 7.36
N PHE A 207 -19.18 1.57 6.41
CA PHE A 207 -18.90 2.96 6.72
C PHE A 207 -20.16 3.83 6.60
N LYS A 208 -20.37 4.69 7.61
CA LYS A 208 -21.24 5.86 7.48
C LYS A 208 -20.41 7.13 7.57
N LYS A 209 -20.28 7.83 6.43
CA LYS A 209 -19.58 9.12 6.33
C LYS A 209 -20.31 10.17 7.13
N THR A 210 -19.56 10.92 7.95
CA THR A 210 -20.12 12.00 8.77
C THR A 210 -19.53 13.38 8.41
N GLY A 211 -18.25 13.43 8.03
CA GLY A 211 -17.56 14.67 7.61
C GLY A 211 -16.06 14.63 7.92
N ASN A 212 -15.30 15.56 7.35
CA ASN A 212 -13.87 15.69 7.66
C ASN A 212 -13.67 16.28 9.06
N ILE A 213 -12.73 15.71 9.81
CA ILE A 213 -12.31 16.21 11.12
C ILE A 213 -10.79 16.27 11.21
N THR A 214 -10.31 17.20 12.02
CA THR A 214 -8.89 17.30 12.40
C THR A 214 -8.73 16.97 13.88
N LYS A 215 -7.74 16.14 14.20
CA LYS A 215 -7.42 15.71 15.56
C LYS A 215 -5.91 15.73 15.79
N ARG A 216 -5.52 15.95 17.04
CA ARG A 216 -4.12 15.89 17.48
C ARG A 216 -3.99 14.92 18.64
N GLY A 217 -2.86 14.25 18.73
CA GLY A 217 -2.59 13.34 19.84
C GLY A 217 -1.32 12.54 19.67
N LYS A 218 -0.96 11.84 20.74
CA LYS A 218 0.20 10.94 20.77
C LYS A 218 -0.17 9.58 20.21
N VAL A 219 0.62 9.05 19.29
CA VAL A 219 0.47 7.68 18.79
C VAL A 219 0.79 6.70 19.91
N VAL A 220 -0.22 5.95 20.34
CA VAL A 220 -0.09 4.93 21.39
C VAL A 220 -0.01 3.51 20.85
N LYS A 221 -0.47 3.30 19.61
CA LYS A 221 -0.37 2.02 18.90
C LYS A 221 -0.31 2.27 17.40
N SER A 222 0.53 1.53 16.67
CA SER A 222 0.59 1.65 15.21
C SER A 222 0.95 0.36 14.47
N ASN A 223 0.31 0.16 13.31
CA ASN A 223 0.80 -0.73 12.25
C ASN A 223 1.04 0.15 11.01
N PRO A 224 2.17 0.88 10.96
CA PRO A 224 2.32 2.02 10.06
C PRO A 224 2.49 1.60 8.60
N PHE A 225 3.02 0.40 8.33
CA PHE A 225 3.27 -0.11 6.98
C PHE A 225 2.20 -1.05 6.43
N SER A 226 1.25 -1.48 7.27
CA SER A 226 0.07 -2.24 6.83
C SER A 226 -0.71 -1.44 5.79
N TYR A 227 -1.56 -2.12 5.04
CA TYR A 227 -2.44 -1.43 4.10
C TYR A 227 -3.89 -1.94 4.24
N PRO A 228 -4.76 -1.13 4.85
CA PRO A 228 -4.51 0.24 5.30
C PRO A 228 -3.58 0.30 6.51
N ALA A 229 -2.83 1.40 6.62
CA ALA A 229 -2.03 1.64 7.81
C ALA A 229 -2.95 2.01 8.98
N TYR A 230 -2.62 1.52 10.17
CA TYR A 230 -3.46 1.69 11.36
C TYR A 230 -2.73 2.48 12.43
N TYR A 231 -3.44 3.41 13.06
CA TYR A 231 -2.92 4.17 14.20
C TYR A 231 -4.02 4.33 15.26
N GLU A 232 -3.61 4.33 16.52
CA GLU A 232 -4.40 4.80 17.65
C GLU A 232 -3.69 6.00 18.26
N ILE A 233 -4.42 7.10 18.46
CA ILE A 233 -3.90 8.28 19.15
C ILE A 233 -4.69 8.56 20.43
N ALA A 234 -3.97 8.99 21.46
CA ALA A 234 -4.54 9.59 22.66
C ALA A 234 -4.47 11.11 22.56
N GLU A 235 -5.62 11.78 22.63
CA GLU A 235 -5.73 13.24 22.62
C GLU A 235 -5.38 13.80 24.01
N ASP A 236 -4.59 14.88 24.06
CA ASP A 236 -4.15 15.47 25.33
C ASP A 236 -5.36 15.94 26.16
N GLY A 237 -5.39 15.53 27.44
CA GLY A 237 -6.48 15.86 28.37
C GLY A 237 -7.76 15.04 28.19
N ASN A 238 -7.82 14.12 27.21
CA ASN A 238 -8.95 13.24 26.96
C ASN A 238 -8.53 11.77 27.09
N ARG A 239 -9.38 10.92 27.66
CA ARG A 239 -9.15 9.47 27.75
C ARG A 239 -9.63 8.72 26.50
N GLU A 240 -10.24 9.40 25.53
CA GLU A 240 -10.74 8.78 24.30
C GLU A 240 -9.59 8.43 23.35
N ILE A 241 -9.55 7.16 22.93
CA ILE A 241 -8.65 6.69 21.87
C ILE A 241 -9.30 6.91 20.51
N ILE A 242 -8.62 7.65 19.65
CA ILE A 242 -9.05 7.90 18.27
C ILE A 242 -8.31 6.93 17.36
N LYS A 243 -9.08 6.19 16.54
CA LYS A 243 -8.54 5.22 15.57
C LYS A 243 -8.44 5.83 14.19
N ILE A 244 -7.38 5.51 13.46
CA ILE A 244 -7.09 6.04 12.14
C ILE A 244 -6.81 4.88 11.19
N LEU A 245 -7.40 4.93 9.99
CA LEU A 245 -7.07 4.05 8.87
C LEU A 245 -6.57 4.87 7.70
N CYS A 246 -5.42 4.49 7.14
CA CYS A 246 -4.80 5.18 6.03
C CYS A 246 -4.73 4.27 4.79
N TRP A 247 -5.47 4.65 3.75
CA TRP A 247 -5.59 3.97 2.47
C TRP A 247 -4.76 4.60 1.36
N THR A 248 -3.87 5.53 1.69
CA THR A 248 -2.97 6.16 0.70
C THR A 248 -1.52 5.86 1.03
N HIS A 249 -0.79 5.38 0.02
CA HIS A 249 0.64 5.12 0.14
C HIS A 249 1.47 6.37 0.51
N THR A 250 0.93 7.58 0.30
CA THR A 250 1.55 8.84 0.75
C THR A 250 1.77 8.84 2.27
N TYR A 251 0.79 8.40 3.05
CA TYR A 251 0.83 8.43 4.52
C TYR A 251 0.95 7.02 5.15
N VAL A 252 1.30 6.00 4.37
CA VAL A 252 1.81 4.73 4.91
C VAL A 252 3.23 4.97 5.43
N GLY A 253 3.56 4.41 6.59
CA GLY A 253 4.83 4.62 7.30
C GLY A 253 4.95 5.99 7.96
N GLN A 254 3.85 6.73 8.13
CA GLN A 254 3.92 8.18 8.35
C GLN A 254 4.24 8.59 9.78
N ALA A 255 3.89 7.78 10.77
CA ALA A 255 4.08 8.03 12.20
C ALA A 255 4.41 6.74 12.95
N PHE A 256 5.09 6.85 14.09
CA PHE A 256 5.44 5.74 14.97
C PHE A 256 4.95 5.99 16.40
N GLU A 257 4.85 4.92 17.18
CA GLU A 257 4.46 4.98 18.59
C GLU A 257 5.37 5.94 19.38
N GLY A 258 4.75 6.77 20.21
CA GLY A 258 5.42 7.82 20.95
C GLY A 258 5.41 9.20 20.28
N GLU A 259 5.17 9.29 18.97
CA GLU A 259 5.16 10.57 18.25
C GLU A 259 3.82 11.31 18.42
N ASN A 260 3.88 12.64 18.47
CA ASN A 260 2.69 13.48 18.39
C ASN A 260 2.33 13.71 16.93
N ILE A 261 1.06 13.53 16.56
CA ILE A 261 0.58 13.76 15.21
C ILE A 261 -0.61 14.71 15.17
N GLU A 262 -0.76 15.39 14.04
CA GLU A 262 -2.01 15.95 13.57
C GLU A 262 -2.53 15.10 12.41
N VAL A 263 -3.81 14.74 12.47
CA VAL A 263 -4.48 13.98 11.42
C VAL A 263 -5.71 14.74 10.95
N CYS A 264 -5.90 14.83 9.64
CA CYS A 264 -7.11 15.32 9.01
C CYS A 264 -7.65 14.26 8.06
N GLY A 265 -8.93 13.89 8.20
CA GLY A 265 -9.56 12.89 7.36
C GLY A 265 -11.04 12.73 7.64
N MET A 266 -11.68 11.80 6.94
CA MET A 266 -13.12 11.56 7.02
C MET A 266 -13.47 10.75 8.27
N LEU A 267 -14.34 11.28 9.13
CA LEU A 267 -14.90 10.52 10.24
C LEU A 267 -15.93 9.52 9.72
N GLU A 268 -15.66 8.24 9.94
CA GLU A 268 -16.55 7.13 9.58
C GLU A 268 -16.83 6.27 10.82
N LYS A 269 -18.10 5.90 11.01
CA LYS A 269 -18.48 4.87 11.99
C LYS A 269 -18.38 3.51 11.31
N ILE A 270 -17.58 2.61 11.88
CA ILE A 270 -17.50 1.22 11.45
C ILE A 270 -18.40 0.38 12.36
N ASN A 271 -19.37 -0.30 11.75
CA ASN A 271 -20.22 -1.30 12.42
C ASN A 271 -19.94 -2.68 11.84
N SER A 272 -19.06 -3.44 12.50
CA SER A 272 -18.83 -4.87 12.22
C SER A 272 -19.23 -5.70 13.45
N LYS A 273 -19.63 -6.96 13.22
CA LYS A 273 -19.97 -7.94 14.28
C LYS A 273 -18.91 -8.01 15.40
N ASN A 274 -17.64 -7.73 15.08
CA ASN A 274 -16.51 -7.81 16.02
C ASN A 274 -15.83 -6.46 16.33
N ARG A 275 -16.23 -5.35 15.68
CA ARG A 275 -15.65 -4.01 15.90
C ARG A 275 -16.71 -2.93 15.63
N SER A 276 -17.14 -2.24 16.67
CA SER A 276 -17.83 -0.96 16.57
C SER A 276 -16.88 0.17 16.99
N GLY A 277 -16.83 1.26 16.22
CA GLY A 277 -15.95 2.38 16.56
C GLY A 277 -15.98 3.53 15.56
N LYS A 278 -15.52 4.69 16.01
CA LYS A 278 -15.25 5.86 15.16
C LYS A 278 -13.82 5.77 14.62
N PHE A 279 -13.67 5.97 13.32
CA PHE A 279 -12.38 5.97 12.64
C PHE A 279 -12.22 7.26 11.83
N ILE A 280 -11.02 7.81 11.83
CA ILE A 280 -10.62 8.83 10.86
C ILE A 280 -9.99 8.10 9.67
N ILE A 281 -10.57 8.26 8.50
CA ILE A 281 -10.11 7.65 7.26
C ILE A 281 -9.30 8.68 6.48
N VAL A 282 -8.06 8.33 6.17
CA VAL A 282 -7.13 9.12 5.36
C VAL A 282 -6.90 8.37 4.05
N GLY A 283 -6.98 9.06 2.91
CA GLY A 283 -6.94 8.44 1.58
C GLY A 283 -8.32 8.00 1.08
N THR A 284 -9.38 8.75 1.38
CA THR A 284 -10.73 8.45 0.82
C THR A 284 -10.81 8.70 -0.68
N SER A 285 -9.84 9.44 -1.21
CA SER A 285 -9.59 9.58 -2.65
C SER A 285 -8.12 9.31 -2.96
N ARG A 286 -7.81 9.00 -4.21
CA ARG A 286 -6.43 8.75 -4.66
C ARG A 286 -5.50 9.94 -4.42
N LYS A 287 -6.01 11.16 -4.54
CA LYS A 287 -5.21 12.38 -4.35
C LYS A 287 -5.16 12.82 -2.88
N ALA A 288 -6.06 12.30 -2.03
CA ALA A 288 -6.15 12.63 -0.60
C ALA A 288 -6.12 14.15 -0.32
N ILE A 289 -6.68 14.97 -1.21
CA ILE A 289 -6.68 16.43 -1.04
C ILE A 289 -7.50 16.79 0.20
N GLY A 290 -6.91 17.57 1.10
CA GLY A 290 -7.48 17.92 2.40
C GLY A 290 -7.34 16.83 3.46
N GLU A 291 -6.66 15.72 3.18
CA GLU A 291 -6.45 14.60 4.10
C GLU A 291 -4.95 14.39 4.34
N TYR A 292 -4.56 14.23 5.61
CA TYR A 292 -3.15 14.05 5.95
C TYR A 292 -2.92 13.40 7.30
N ILE A 293 -1.72 12.86 7.47
CA ILE A 293 -1.12 12.53 8.76
C ILE A 293 0.23 13.24 8.80
N LYS A 294 0.44 14.07 9.83
CA LYS A 294 1.64 14.89 9.99
C LYS A 294 2.19 14.71 11.40
N VAL A 295 3.49 14.47 11.54
CA VAL A 295 4.13 14.45 12.86
C VAL A 295 4.42 15.89 13.27
N MET A 296 4.00 16.23 14.48
CA MET A 296 4.20 17.52 15.11
C MET A 296 5.56 17.49 15.82
N LYS A 297 6.43 18.44 15.49
CA LYS A 297 7.72 18.64 16.15
C LYS A 297 7.59 19.55 17.35
#